data_AF-A0A6P1FC36-F1
#
_entry.id   AF-A0A6P1FC36-F1
#
_cell.length_a   1.000
_cell.length_b   1.000
_cell.length_c   1.000
_cell.angle_alpha   90.00
_cell.angle_beta   90.00
_cell.angle_gamma   90.00
#
_symmetry.space_group_name_H-M   'P 1'
#
loop_
_entity.id
_entity.type
_entity.pdbx_description
1 polymer ?
#
loop_
_entity_poly.entity_id
_entity_poly.type
_entity_poly.pdbx_seq_one_letter_code
_entity_poly.pdbx_strand_id
1 'polypeptide(L)'
;MGGTRSEQRGGPPPSLADPVPVGSDSFDPAPWCGVGDRRARGGGRRRWSATPVLGRRTPPRSSSAGDGRGSRFSLRRRRDDPSVGGAQRQAGRRADPGDDELPRDPPDDVRAARRVRVDSPPPRRGHRSRGRLVVRLSPGTPRRRWGSLEVIGSGAPGLRSSVVPRAAYRGTVSILDDALLERFRLRAADYDERNVFFAEDLEELRAIGYLALFVPEELGGAGLGLEQVAAEQTRLATAAPATALAINMHLVWTGVARVLRERGDDSLTHVLRDAADGHVFAFGNSEAGNDLVLFDSLTRAEPQPDGSHRFTGTKIFTSLSPAWTRLGVFGRDDSGPEPRLVHGFIDRETPGSPVAGLRVHDDWDTLGMRATQSRTTVLDGVEVPAARMFRSLPVGPSADPLVFAIFANFELLIASVYLGIAQRALTLAVEAARRRTSLKAGGRPLSEDPDIRWRIADAAILLDGLEAPLRSAAADVDGLVDRGARWFPSLVGVKIRTTEAALRIVESAVRASGGSAYSRRSELSRLYRDVLAGLFHPSDDESAHSTFANAWLGPLPPRD
;
A
#
# COMPACT_ATOMS: atom_id res chain seq x y z
N MET A 1 -27.99 -3.75 -88.80
CA MET A 1 -28.77 -2.49 -88.90
C MET A 1 -29.56 -2.33 -87.62
N GLY A 2 -29.59 -1.12 -87.05
CA GLY A 2 -30.56 -0.70 -86.03
C GLY A 2 -30.10 -0.87 -84.58
N GLY A 3 -29.80 0.25 -83.91
CA GLY A 3 -29.54 0.29 -82.47
C GLY A 3 -30.82 0.44 -81.65
N THR A 4 -30.71 0.27 -80.33
CA THR A 4 -31.12 1.22 -79.27
C THR A 4 -31.03 0.59 -77.88
N ARG A 5 -30.64 1.43 -76.92
CA ARG A 5 -30.86 1.40 -75.45
C ARG A 5 -30.14 0.31 -74.63
N SER A 6 -29.10 0.75 -73.93
CA SER A 6 -28.48 0.08 -72.79
C SER A 6 -29.21 0.42 -71.49
N GLU A 7 -29.61 -0.60 -70.74
CA GLU A 7 -30.07 -0.52 -69.36
C GLU A 7 -28.85 -0.52 -68.41
N GLN A 8 -28.75 0.51 -67.57
CA GLN A 8 -27.85 0.53 -66.41
C GLN A 8 -28.57 -0.12 -65.22
N ARG A 9 -27.99 -1.19 -64.67
CA ARG A 9 -28.37 -1.77 -63.38
C ARG A 9 -27.63 -1.03 -62.25
N GLY A 10 -28.39 -0.43 -61.34
CA GLY A 10 -27.90 0.26 -60.15
C GLY A 10 -27.35 -0.70 -59.10
N GLY A 11 -26.23 -0.31 -58.50
CA GLY A 11 -25.61 -0.95 -57.34
C GLY A 11 -26.26 -0.53 -56.00
N PRO A 12 -25.91 -1.21 -54.89
CA PRO A 12 -26.47 -0.98 -53.55
C PRO A 12 -25.96 0.31 -52.87
N PRO A 13 -26.67 0.80 -51.83
CA PRO A 13 -26.46 2.12 -51.19
C PRO A 13 -25.19 2.22 -50.31
N PRO A 14 -24.75 3.44 -49.95
CA PRO A 14 -23.42 3.70 -49.38
C PRO A 14 -23.26 3.20 -47.94
N SER A 15 -22.09 2.64 -47.63
CA SER A 15 -21.66 2.25 -46.29
C SER A 15 -21.16 3.44 -45.48
N LEU A 16 -21.41 3.40 -44.18
CA LEU A 16 -20.90 4.32 -43.17
C LEU A 16 -19.41 4.08 -42.91
N ALA A 17 -18.64 5.16 -43.03
CA ALA A 17 -17.36 5.48 -42.39
C ALA A 17 -16.25 4.40 -42.38
N ASP A 18 -15.26 4.62 -43.25
CA ASP A 18 -13.93 3.99 -43.16
C ASP A 18 -13.18 4.44 -41.88
N PRO A 19 -12.45 3.54 -41.20
CA PRO A 19 -11.50 3.92 -40.17
C PRO A 19 -10.28 4.62 -40.79
N VAL A 20 -9.87 5.72 -40.17
CA VAL A 20 -8.65 6.48 -40.49
C VAL A 20 -7.43 5.55 -40.48
N PRO A 21 -6.53 5.60 -41.48
CA PRO A 21 -5.34 4.75 -41.50
C PRO A 21 -4.37 5.19 -40.41
N VAL A 22 -4.07 4.29 -39.48
CA VAL A 22 -2.95 4.46 -38.55
C VAL A 22 -1.68 4.16 -39.34
N GLY A 23 -0.91 5.21 -39.65
CA GLY A 23 0.39 5.11 -40.28
C GLY A 23 1.32 4.26 -39.42
N SER A 24 1.92 3.26 -40.05
CA SER A 24 3.04 2.49 -39.54
C SER A 24 4.30 3.35 -39.59
N ASP A 25 4.50 4.19 -38.58
CA ASP A 25 5.81 4.76 -38.28
C ASP A 25 6.30 4.16 -36.95
N SER A 26 7.41 3.45 -37.07
CA SER A 26 8.24 2.93 -35.99
C SER A 26 8.42 3.96 -34.89
N PHE A 27 7.82 3.71 -33.72
CA PHE A 27 8.15 4.42 -32.49
C PHE A 27 9.54 3.96 -32.03
N ASP A 28 10.53 4.80 -32.29
CA ASP A 28 11.88 4.67 -31.74
C ASP A 28 11.81 4.93 -30.23
N PRO A 29 12.29 4.02 -29.35
CA PRO A 29 12.27 4.25 -27.91
C PRO A 29 13.34 5.29 -27.56
N ALA A 30 12.95 6.56 -27.47
CA ALA A 30 13.85 7.60 -26.99
C ALA A 30 14.20 7.34 -25.50
N PRO A 31 15.50 7.30 -25.14
CA PRO A 31 15.91 7.18 -23.76
C PRO A 31 15.60 8.48 -23.01
N TRP A 32 15.05 8.35 -21.80
CA TRP A 32 14.98 9.44 -20.85
C TRP A 32 16.39 9.82 -20.41
N CYS A 33 17.03 10.75 -21.13
CA CYS A 33 18.07 11.69 -20.68
C CYS A 33 18.67 12.43 -21.89
N GLY A 34 18.31 13.70 -22.07
CA GLY A 34 19.07 14.62 -22.92
C GLY A 34 20.24 15.22 -22.14
N VAL A 35 21.40 14.57 -22.18
CA VAL A 35 22.67 15.21 -21.79
C VAL A 35 23.37 15.64 -23.07
N GLY A 36 23.33 16.95 -23.34
CA GLY A 36 24.04 17.54 -24.47
C GLY A 36 25.55 17.52 -24.24
N ASP A 37 26.25 16.74 -25.04
CA ASP A 37 27.70 16.77 -25.20
C ASP A 37 28.12 18.14 -25.76
N ARG A 38 28.77 18.98 -24.94
CA ARG A 38 29.50 20.17 -25.43
C ARG A 38 30.99 19.95 -25.23
N ARG A 39 31.64 19.55 -26.32
CA ARG A 39 33.08 19.60 -26.49
C ARG A 39 33.64 20.99 -26.16
N ALA A 40 34.71 20.96 -25.38
CA ALA A 40 35.58 22.07 -25.03
C ALA A 40 36.16 22.80 -26.26
N ARG A 41 36.14 24.13 -26.22
CA ARG A 41 37.22 24.99 -26.77
C ARG A 41 37.37 26.26 -25.93
N GLY A 42 38.54 26.40 -25.30
CA GLY A 42 39.34 27.64 -25.35
C GLY A 42 38.99 28.79 -24.41
N GLY A 43 39.75 28.90 -23.32
CA GLY A 43 40.59 30.07 -23.03
C GLY A 43 39.95 31.30 -22.37
N GLY A 44 40.48 31.69 -21.20
CA GLY A 44 40.39 33.08 -20.73
C GLY A 44 40.35 33.25 -19.22
N ARG A 45 41.54 33.41 -18.61
CA ARG A 45 41.70 33.90 -17.23
C ARG A 45 41.07 35.29 -17.07
N ARG A 46 40.44 35.57 -15.91
CA ARG A 46 40.62 36.82 -15.13
C ARG A 46 40.00 36.70 -13.72
N ARG A 47 40.59 37.47 -12.81
CA ARG A 47 40.61 37.35 -11.34
C ARG A 47 39.68 38.43 -10.73
N TRP A 48 38.85 38.03 -9.75
CA TRP A 48 38.31 38.71 -8.55
C TRP A 48 38.00 40.23 -8.54
N SER A 49 36.78 40.63 -8.17
CA SER A 49 36.40 41.12 -6.81
C SER A 49 35.12 42.01 -6.74
N ALA A 50 34.45 41.95 -5.58
CA ALA A 50 33.66 43.00 -4.89
C ALA A 50 32.10 43.08 -5.01
N THR A 51 31.45 42.59 -3.93
CA THR A 51 30.45 43.26 -3.04
C THR A 51 28.95 43.37 -3.45
N PRO A 52 27.98 43.13 -2.52
CA PRO A 52 26.56 42.95 -2.85
C PRO A 52 25.73 44.24 -2.74
N VAL A 53 24.68 44.35 -3.57
CA VAL A 53 23.66 45.40 -3.47
C VAL A 53 22.32 44.79 -3.03
N LEU A 54 21.86 45.26 -1.87
CA LEU A 54 20.50 45.09 -1.34
C LEU A 54 19.47 45.79 -2.23
N GLY A 55 18.45 45.05 -2.69
CA GLY A 55 17.30 45.59 -3.40
C GLY A 55 15.99 45.02 -2.86
N ARG A 56 15.40 45.70 -1.88
CA ARG A 56 14.03 45.44 -1.42
C ARG A 56 13.04 45.70 -2.55
N ARG A 57 12.10 44.79 -2.80
CA ARG A 57 10.91 45.06 -3.61
C ARG A 57 9.64 44.73 -2.81
N THR A 58 8.88 45.78 -2.53
CA THR A 58 7.50 45.81 -2.06
C THR A 58 6.54 45.37 -3.19
N PRO A 59 5.44 44.66 -2.90
CA PRO A 59 4.40 44.36 -3.87
C PRO A 59 3.36 45.50 -3.97
N PRO A 60 2.61 45.62 -5.09
CA PRO A 60 1.63 46.68 -5.26
C PRO A 60 0.30 46.34 -4.56
N ARG A 61 -0.30 47.37 -3.95
CA ARG A 61 -1.71 47.39 -3.57
C ARG A 61 -2.55 47.94 -4.72
N SER A 62 -3.65 47.27 -5.03
CA SER A 62 -4.84 47.90 -5.60
C SER A 62 -6.04 47.66 -4.69
N SER A 63 -6.86 48.68 -4.61
CA SER A 63 -7.94 48.91 -3.67
C SER A 63 -9.31 48.66 -4.30
N SER A 64 -10.25 48.07 -3.56
CA SER A 64 -11.61 48.60 -3.45
C SER A 64 -12.27 48.09 -2.17
N ALA A 65 -13.05 48.98 -1.57
CA ALA A 65 -13.56 48.95 -0.21
C ALA A 65 -14.92 48.24 -0.09
N GLY A 66 -15.29 47.88 1.15
CA GLY A 66 -16.65 47.47 1.49
C GLY A 66 -16.80 46.85 2.88
N ASP A 67 -16.81 47.70 3.91
CA ASP A 67 -17.43 47.61 5.25
C ASP A 67 -17.60 46.27 6.00
N GLY A 68 -17.18 46.28 7.29
CA GLY A 68 -17.63 45.25 8.25
C GLY A 68 -16.90 45.19 9.60
N ARG A 69 -17.11 46.21 10.44
CA ARG A 69 -17.11 46.22 11.93
C ARG A 69 -16.44 45.04 12.68
N GLY A 70 -15.29 45.34 13.29
CA GLY A 70 -14.96 45.17 14.71
C GLY A 70 -15.27 43.85 15.47
N SER A 71 -14.21 43.14 15.86
CA SER A 71 -13.91 42.88 17.29
C SER A 71 -12.47 42.35 17.44
N ARG A 72 -11.67 43.04 18.25
CA ARG A 72 -10.31 42.63 18.64
C ARG A 72 -10.42 41.89 19.98
N PHE A 73 -9.95 40.66 20.05
CA PHE A 73 -9.45 40.08 21.29
C PHE A 73 -7.97 39.74 21.11
N SER A 74 -7.15 40.39 21.92
CA SER A 74 -5.71 40.22 21.97
C SER A 74 -5.36 39.34 23.16
N LEU A 75 -4.66 38.22 22.92
CA LEU A 75 -4.03 37.43 23.96
C LEU A 75 -2.51 37.60 23.83
N ARG A 76 -1.94 38.22 24.86
CA ARG A 76 -0.51 38.45 25.05
C ARG A 76 0.21 37.11 25.19
N ARG A 77 1.24 36.88 24.37
CA ARG A 77 2.34 35.96 24.67
C ARG A 77 3.35 36.69 25.57
N ARG A 78 3.68 36.12 26.72
CA ARG A 78 4.93 36.41 27.45
C ARG A 78 5.87 35.24 27.26
N ARG A 79 7.09 35.53 26.78
CA ARG A 79 8.30 34.76 27.05
C ARG A 79 8.94 35.37 28.30
N ASP A 80 9.56 34.54 29.13
CA ASP A 80 10.95 34.70 29.62
C ASP A 80 11.38 33.37 30.28
N ASP A 81 12.69 33.11 30.18
CA ASP A 81 13.45 31.86 30.37
C ASP A 81 14.17 31.88 31.75
N PRO A 82 15.27 31.12 32.00
CA PRO A 82 15.43 29.71 32.41
C PRO A 82 15.92 29.53 33.87
N SER A 83 15.92 28.29 34.41
CA SER A 83 17.01 27.82 35.30
C SER A 83 17.05 26.31 35.55
N VAL A 84 18.30 25.86 35.50
CA VAL A 84 19.01 24.63 35.90
C VAL A 84 18.50 23.93 37.17
N GLY A 85 18.56 22.59 37.18
CA GLY A 85 18.62 21.79 38.41
C GLY A 85 18.40 20.29 38.19
N GLY A 86 19.49 19.52 38.13
CA GLY A 86 19.43 18.06 37.98
C GLY A 86 19.08 17.34 39.30
N ALA A 87 18.53 16.12 39.19
CA ALA A 87 18.72 15.06 40.19
C ALA A 87 18.23 13.71 39.66
N GLN A 88 19.16 12.76 39.67
CA GLN A 88 19.05 11.41 40.20
C GLN A 88 18.01 10.41 39.64
N ARG A 89 18.61 9.40 38.99
CA ARG A 89 18.21 8.00 38.97
C ARG A 89 17.78 7.51 40.36
N GLN A 90 16.64 6.83 40.45
CA GLN A 90 16.49 5.66 41.33
C GLN A 90 15.67 4.57 40.62
N ALA A 91 16.25 3.39 40.63
CA ALA A 91 15.64 2.13 40.24
C ALA A 91 14.70 1.66 41.36
N GLY A 92 13.47 1.31 41.00
CA GLY A 92 12.49 0.67 41.88
C GLY A 92 12.12 -0.69 41.30
N ARG A 93 12.38 -1.74 42.09
CA ARG A 93 12.25 -3.15 41.73
C ARG A 93 10.79 -3.61 41.61
N ARG A 94 10.65 -4.69 40.83
CA ARG A 94 9.49 -5.58 40.69
C ARG A 94 8.93 -6.06 42.04
N ALA A 95 7.61 -6.19 42.11
CA ALA A 95 6.89 -7.21 42.86
C ALA A 95 5.64 -7.61 42.05
N ASP A 96 5.48 -8.91 41.84
CA ASP A 96 4.33 -9.58 41.21
C ASP A 96 3.44 -10.19 42.33
N PRO A 97 2.27 -10.80 42.07
CA PRO A 97 0.99 -10.37 42.60
C PRO A 97 0.45 -11.33 43.68
N GLY A 98 -0.48 -10.82 44.50
CA GLY A 98 -1.28 -11.64 45.41
C GLY A 98 -2.71 -11.74 44.89
N ASP A 99 -3.14 -12.97 44.65
CA ASP A 99 -4.52 -13.37 44.42
C ASP A 99 -5.42 -12.94 45.60
N ASP A 100 -6.63 -12.48 45.31
CA ASP A 100 -7.81 -12.78 46.12
C ASP A 100 -9.06 -12.60 45.27
N GLU A 101 -9.84 -13.69 45.20
CA GLU A 101 -11.05 -13.85 44.42
C GLU A 101 -12.28 -13.83 45.35
N LEU A 102 -13.39 -13.29 44.81
CA LEU A 102 -14.82 -13.47 45.19
C LEU A 102 -15.46 -12.54 46.26
N PRO A 103 -16.80 -12.33 46.28
CA PRO A 103 -17.81 -12.31 45.20
C PRO A 103 -18.95 -11.23 45.31
N ARG A 104 -19.70 -11.05 44.21
CA ARG A 104 -21.16 -10.76 44.05
C ARG A 104 -21.80 -9.42 44.53
N ASP A 105 -22.39 -8.72 43.55
CA ASP A 105 -23.47 -7.70 43.57
C ASP A 105 -24.81 -8.18 44.19
N PRO A 106 -25.87 -7.33 44.37
CA PRO A 106 -25.96 -5.86 44.51
C PRO A 106 -26.93 -5.45 45.67
N PRO A 107 -27.34 -4.16 45.78
CA PRO A 107 -28.79 -3.96 45.84
C PRO A 107 -29.33 -2.80 44.99
N ASP A 108 -30.56 -3.02 44.54
CA ASP A 108 -31.50 -2.02 44.03
C ASP A 108 -31.69 -0.85 45.02
N ASP A 109 -31.73 0.39 44.54
CA ASP A 109 -32.89 1.23 44.83
C ASP A 109 -33.08 2.43 43.90
N VAL A 110 -34.37 2.73 43.74
CA VAL A 110 -35.01 3.69 42.86
C VAL A 110 -34.88 5.12 43.39
N ARG A 111 -34.62 6.12 42.51
CA ARG A 111 -35.35 7.41 42.49
C ARG A 111 -34.96 8.38 41.35
N ALA A 112 -35.98 8.67 40.55
CA ALA A 112 -36.40 9.99 40.07
C ALA A 112 -35.42 10.86 39.23
N ALA A 113 -35.43 10.66 37.91
CA ALA A 113 -35.02 11.70 36.96
C ALA A 113 -36.24 12.51 36.47
N ARG A 114 -36.26 13.80 36.80
CA ARG A 114 -37.21 14.81 36.32
C ARG A 114 -37.18 14.89 34.79
N ARG A 115 -38.35 14.82 34.15
CA ARG A 115 -38.52 15.14 32.73
C ARG A 115 -38.35 16.65 32.52
N VAL A 116 -37.32 17.05 31.79
CA VAL A 116 -37.24 18.37 31.18
C VAL A 116 -37.95 18.29 29.83
N ARG A 117 -39.09 18.97 29.69
CA ARG A 117 -39.73 19.24 28.39
C ARG A 117 -38.93 20.35 27.71
N VAL A 118 -38.40 20.06 26.53
CA VAL A 118 -37.95 21.09 25.58
C VAL A 118 -39.02 21.17 24.50
N ASP A 119 -39.81 22.25 24.54
CA ASP A 119 -40.79 22.55 23.50
C ASP A 119 -40.04 22.98 22.22
N SER A 120 -40.25 22.25 21.13
CA SER A 120 -39.77 22.62 19.80
C SER A 120 -40.90 23.32 19.03
N PRO A 121 -40.65 24.46 18.34
CA PRO A 121 -41.68 25.14 17.56
C PRO A 121 -42.04 24.35 16.27
N PRO A 122 -43.25 24.52 15.72
CA PRO A 122 -43.71 23.74 14.57
C PRO A 122 -42.95 24.11 13.28
N PRO A 123 -42.80 23.19 12.31
CA PRO A 123 -42.07 23.45 11.09
C PRO A 123 -42.82 24.40 10.17
N ARG A 124 -42.10 25.40 9.65
CA ARG A 124 -42.55 26.33 8.61
C ARG A 124 -42.82 25.57 7.30
N ARG A 125 -44.00 25.80 6.72
CA ARG A 125 -44.35 25.35 5.35
C ARG A 125 -43.44 26.06 4.33
N GLY A 126 -42.58 25.30 3.65
CA GLY A 126 -41.81 25.73 2.50
C GLY A 126 -42.32 25.07 1.22
N HIS A 127 -42.64 25.88 0.21
CA HIS A 127 -43.11 25.47 -1.11
C HIS A 127 -42.20 24.44 -1.79
N ARG A 128 -42.77 23.32 -2.25
CA ARG A 128 -42.18 22.47 -3.29
C ARG A 128 -42.77 22.88 -4.64
N SER A 129 -41.96 23.53 -5.48
CA SER A 129 -42.24 23.66 -6.91
C SER A 129 -42.08 22.30 -7.59
N ARG A 130 -43.17 21.75 -8.12
CA ARG A 130 -43.13 20.59 -9.01
C ARG A 130 -42.82 21.09 -10.43
N GLY A 131 -41.57 20.99 -10.86
CA GLY A 131 -41.20 21.11 -12.26
C GLY A 131 -41.73 19.89 -13.02
N ARG A 132 -42.69 20.11 -13.91
CA ARG A 132 -43.27 19.10 -14.80
C ARG A 132 -42.54 19.21 -16.14
N LEU A 133 -41.59 18.32 -16.41
CA LEU A 133 -40.97 18.23 -17.73
C LEU A 133 -41.96 17.55 -18.68
N VAL A 134 -42.52 18.33 -19.61
CA VAL A 134 -43.38 17.84 -20.69
C VAL A 134 -42.50 17.67 -21.93
N VAL A 135 -42.18 16.43 -22.29
CA VAL A 135 -41.53 16.11 -23.57
C VAL A 135 -42.65 15.86 -24.59
N ARG A 136 -42.75 16.73 -25.61
CA ARG A 136 -43.57 16.48 -26.81
C ARG A 136 -42.78 15.58 -27.76
N LEU A 137 -43.34 14.44 -28.13
CA LEU A 137 -42.82 13.57 -29.19
C LEU A 137 -43.61 13.82 -30.48
N SER A 138 -42.89 14.02 -31.59
CA SER A 138 -43.45 14.06 -32.95
C SER A 138 -43.75 12.64 -33.46
N PRO A 139 -44.81 12.43 -34.27
CA PRO A 139 -45.22 11.08 -34.69
C PRO A 139 -44.53 10.64 -36.00
N GLY A 140 -44.07 9.38 -36.04
CA GLY A 140 -43.67 8.73 -37.29
C GLY A 140 -42.92 7.40 -37.15
N THR A 141 -43.64 6.28 -37.37
CA THR A 141 -43.16 4.93 -37.79
C THR A 141 -42.54 3.97 -36.74
N PRO A 142 -42.59 2.62 -36.96
CA PRO A 142 -43.66 1.74 -36.47
C PRO A 142 -43.24 0.74 -35.35
N ARG A 143 -44.27 0.25 -34.64
CA ARG A 143 -44.20 -0.71 -33.53
C ARG A 143 -43.55 -2.05 -33.91
N ARG A 144 -42.51 -2.46 -33.17
CA ARG A 144 -42.13 -3.88 -32.99
C ARG A 144 -42.54 -4.34 -31.60
N ARG A 145 -43.39 -5.37 -31.54
CA ARG A 145 -43.79 -6.10 -30.34
C ARG A 145 -42.55 -6.74 -29.70
N TRP A 146 -42.31 -6.46 -28.43
CA TRP A 146 -41.52 -7.34 -27.55
C TRP A 146 -42.47 -7.90 -26.50
N GLY A 147 -42.41 -9.22 -26.36
CA GLY A 147 -43.31 -10.01 -25.52
C GLY A 147 -43.19 -9.65 -24.04
N SER A 148 -44.32 -9.79 -23.36
CA SER A 148 -44.46 -9.80 -21.91
C SER A 148 -43.60 -10.90 -21.29
N LEU A 149 -42.64 -10.53 -20.43
CA LEU A 149 -42.03 -11.47 -19.49
C LEU A 149 -42.93 -11.53 -18.24
N GLU A 150 -43.47 -12.71 -17.99
CA GLU A 150 -44.20 -13.06 -16.77
C GLU A 150 -43.27 -13.01 -15.55
N VAL A 151 -43.79 -12.45 -14.46
CA VAL A 151 -43.21 -12.52 -13.12
C VAL A 151 -43.52 -13.89 -12.57
N ILE A 152 -42.55 -14.80 -12.56
CA ILE A 152 -42.65 -16.07 -11.82
C ILE A 152 -42.24 -15.81 -10.37
N GLY A 153 -43.20 -16.00 -9.47
CA GLY A 153 -43.02 -15.91 -8.03
C GLY A 153 -42.38 -17.14 -7.40
N SER A 154 -41.76 -16.88 -6.24
CA SER A 154 -41.59 -17.75 -5.06
C SER A 154 -41.11 -19.20 -5.24
N GLY A 155 -39.85 -19.42 -4.91
CA GLY A 155 -39.29 -20.73 -4.58
C GLY A 155 -37.79 -20.64 -4.33
N ALA A 156 -37.38 -20.12 -3.17
CA ALA A 156 -35.96 -20.10 -2.78
C ALA A 156 -35.57 -21.42 -2.10
N PRO A 157 -34.66 -22.24 -2.66
CA PRO A 157 -33.98 -23.26 -1.89
C PRO A 157 -32.94 -22.58 -0.98
N GLY A 158 -32.82 -23.07 0.25
CA GLY A 158 -31.90 -22.52 1.25
C GLY A 158 -30.46 -22.43 0.74
N LEU A 159 -29.98 -21.20 0.58
CA LEU A 159 -28.57 -20.88 0.41
C LEU A 159 -27.85 -21.25 1.71
N ARG A 160 -27.26 -22.45 1.74
CA ARG A 160 -26.22 -22.80 2.71
C ARG A 160 -25.11 -21.75 2.59
N SER A 161 -24.79 -21.10 3.71
CA SER A 161 -23.56 -20.35 4.00
C SER A 161 -22.71 -19.99 2.76
N SER A 162 -23.06 -18.91 2.08
CA SER A 162 -22.25 -18.38 0.97
C SER A 162 -20.95 -17.78 1.51
N VAL A 163 -19.89 -18.57 1.43
CA VAL A 163 -18.50 -18.12 1.36
C VAL A 163 -18.40 -17.19 0.14
N VAL A 164 -17.81 -16.01 0.30
CA VAL A 164 -17.41 -15.15 -0.83
C VAL A 164 -16.62 -16.05 -1.80
N PRO A 165 -16.96 -16.14 -3.09
CA PRO A 165 -16.34 -17.13 -3.97
C PRO A 165 -14.82 -17.00 -3.92
N ARG A 166 -14.14 -18.05 -3.39
CA ARG A 166 -12.69 -18.22 -3.51
C ARG A 166 -12.41 -18.25 -5.02
N ALA A 167 -11.80 -17.21 -5.56
CA ALA A 167 -11.15 -17.34 -6.85
C ALA A 167 -10.03 -18.38 -6.65
N ALA A 168 -10.29 -19.62 -7.08
CA ALA A 168 -9.25 -20.61 -7.15
C ALA A 168 -8.23 -20.09 -8.17
N TYR A 169 -7.06 -19.69 -7.69
CA TYR A 169 -5.89 -19.52 -8.55
C TYR A 169 -5.70 -20.82 -9.32
N ARG A 170 -5.50 -20.73 -10.63
CA ARG A 170 -5.53 -21.90 -11.52
C ARG A 170 -4.52 -22.95 -11.05
N GLY A 171 -5.01 -24.06 -10.49
CA GLY A 171 -4.31 -25.35 -10.47
C GLY A 171 -3.40 -25.66 -9.28
N THR A 172 -3.04 -24.72 -8.41
CA THR A 172 -2.19 -25.01 -7.23
C THR A 172 -2.99 -25.07 -5.93
N VAL A 173 -2.88 -26.19 -5.21
CA VAL A 173 -3.31 -26.29 -3.81
C VAL A 173 -2.44 -25.34 -3.01
N SER A 174 -3.08 -24.47 -2.23
CA SER A 174 -2.34 -23.52 -1.43
C SER A 174 -1.51 -24.20 -0.34
N ILE A 175 -0.32 -23.67 -0.10
CA ILE A 175 0.58 -24.09 0.97
C ILE A 175 0.08 -23.70 2.37
N LEU A 176 -0.78 -22.68 2.46
CA LEU A 176 -1.40 -22.24 3.70
C LEU A 176 -2.74 -22.96 3.87
N ASP A 177 -2.77 -24.04 4.62
CA ASP A 177 -4.05 -24.70 4.93
C ASP A 177 -4.94 -23.83 5.85
N ASP A 178 -6.25 -24.11 5.86
CA ASP A 178 -7.21 -23.29 6.60
C ASP A 178 -7.06 -23.43 8.13
N ALA A 179 -6.47 -24.52 8.64
CA ALA A 179 -6.23 -24.73 10.06
C ALA A 179 -5.03 -23.92 10.56
N LEU A 180 -3.96 -23.86 9.77
CA LEU A 180 -2.79 -23.01 9.99
C LEU A 180 -3.19 -21.53 10.03
N LEU A 181 -3.98 -21.08 9.05
CA LEU A 181 -4.51 -19.72 9.02
C LEU A 181 -5.34 -19.39 10.27
N GLU A 182 -6.14 -20.33 10.76
CA GLU A 182 -6.88 -20.12 12.00
C GLU A 182 -5.96 -19.99 13.22
N ARG A 183 -4.89 -20.80 13.32
CA ARG A 183 -3.90 -20.64 14.40
C ARG A 183 -3.24 -19.26 14.37
N PHE A 184 -2.82 -18.77 13.20
CA PHE A 184 -2.25 -17.44 13.06
C PHE A 184 -3.25 -16.34 13.43
N ARG A 185 -4.52 -16.49 13.04
CA ARG A 185 -5.58 -15.54 13.41
C ARG A 185 -5.78 -15.44 14.91
N LEU A 186 -5.73 -16.58 15.61
CA LEU A 186 -5.86 -16.63 17.07
C LEU A 186 -4.65 -15.95 17.77
N ARG A 187 -3.43 -16.18 17.28
CA ARG A 187 -2.21 -15.57 17.83
C ARG A 187 -2.08 -14.07 17.55
N ALA A 188 -2.58 -13.60 16.40
CA ALA A 188 -2.47 -12.19 15.98
C ALA A 188 -3.03 -11.19 17.00
N ALA A 189 -4.04 -11.57 17.81
CA ALA A 189 -4.57 -10.72 18.87
C ALA A 189 -3.56 -10.50 20.00
N ASP A 190 -2.88 -11.56 20.43
CA ASP A 190 -1.90 -11.51 21.51
C ASP A 190 -0.63 -10.77 21.09
N TYR A 191 -0.14 -10.99 19.87
CA TYR A 191 1.02 -10.26 19.35
C TYR A 191 0.76 -8.74 19.28
N ASP A 192 -0.43 -8.34 18.85
CA ASP A 192 -0.84 -6.94 18.80
C ASP A 192 -0.95 -6.33 20.21
N GLU A 193 -1.62 -7.03 21.13
CA GLU A 193 -1.81 -6.55 22.51
C GLU A 193 -0.49 -6.37 23.24
N ARG A 194 0.43 -7.35 23.12
CA ARG A 194 1.74 -7.33 23.77
C ARG A 194 2.82 -6.56 23.00
N ASN A 195 2.56 -6.17 21.75
CA ASN A 195 3.55 -5.55 20.85
C ASN A 195 4.80 -6.41 20.61
N VAL A 196 4.62 -7.69 20.33
CA VAL A 196 5.73 -8.64 20.19
C VAL A 196 5.83 -9.19 18.79
N PHE A 197 7.02 -9.69 18.45
CA PHE A 197 7.28 -10.37 17.20
C PHE A 197 6.49 -11.68 17.09
N PHE A 198 6.12 -12.06 15.86
CA PHE A 198 5.37 -13.28 15.53
C PHE A 198 6.27 -14.52 15.41
N ALA A 199 7.12 -14.79 16.40
CA ALA A 199 8.14 -15.83 16.32
C ALA A 199 7.57 -17.22 15.96
N GLU A 200 6.43 -17.58 16.56
CA GLU A 200 5.77 -18.86 16.34
C GLU A 200 5.13 -18.96 14.95
N ASP A 201 4.67 -17.85 14.37
CA ASP A 201 4.16 -17.85 13.00
C ASP A 201 5.32 -17.98 12.01
N LEU A 202 6.44 -17.29 12.26
CA LEU A 202 7.63 -17.38 11.41
C LEU A 202 8.17 -18.81 11.35
N GLU A 203 8.22 -19.51 12.48
CA GLU A 203 8.71 -20.89 12.52
C GLU A 203 7.78 -21.85 11.76
N GLU A 204 6.45 -21.71 11.93
CA GLU A 204 5.50 -22.52 11.16
C GLU A 204 5.54 -22.20 9.66
N LEU A 205 5.71 -20.93 9.28
CA LEU A 205 5.88 -20.52 7.89
C LEU A 205 7.18 -21.09 7.28
N ARG A 206 8.27 -21.13 8.05
CA ARG A 206 9.52 -21.79 7.64
C ARG A 206 9.31 -23.29 7.44
N ALA A 207 8.66 -23.96 8.39
CA ALA A 207 8.44 -25.41 8.38
C ALA A 207 7.63 -25.89 7.16
N ILE A 208 6.70 -25.07 6.66
CA ILE A 208 5.93 -25.39 5.45
C ILE A 208 6.60 -24.92 4.15
N GLY A 209 7.77 -24.29 4.20
CA GLY A 209 8.47 -23.79 3.01
C GLY A 209 7.96 -22.44 2.46
N TYR A 210 7.19 -21.67 3.24
CA TYR A 210 6.61 -20.40 2.79
C TYR A 210 7.67 -19.31 2.47
N LEU A 211 8.86 -19.40 3.08
CA LEU A 211 9.96 -18.48 2.79
C LEU A 211 10.64 -18.80 1.44
N ALA A 212 10.42 -20.00 0.90
CA ALA A 212 11.02 -20.44 -0.36
C ALA A 212 10.02 -20.38 -1.54
N LEU A 213 8.96 -19.57 -1.45
CA LEU A 213 7.91 -19.56 -2.49
C LEU A 213 8.44 -19.15 -3.87
N PHE A 214 9.24 -18.08 -3.93
CA PHE A 214 9.86 -17.61 -5.18
C PHE A 214 11.09 -18.42 -5.59
N VAL A 215 11.69 -19.15 -4.66
CA VAL A 215 12.90 -19.95 -4.90
C VAL A 215 12.58 -21.03 -5.93
N PRO A 216 13.31 -21.13 -7.04
CA PRO A 216 13.04 -22.13 -8.08
C PRO A 216 13.22 -23.56 -7.58
N GLU A 217 12.50 -24.51 -8.19
CA GLU A 217 12.51 -25.92 -7.79
C GLU A 217 13.92 -26.53 -7.85
N GLU A 218 14.75 -26.13 -8.83
CA GLU A 218 16.14 -26.58 -8.93
C GLU A 218 17.06 -26.08 -7.81
N LEU A 219 16.61 -25.08 -7.04
CA LEU A 219 17.25 -24.60 -5.82
C LEU A 219 16.53 -25.07 -4.55
N GLY A 220 15.55 -25.98 -4.67
CA GLY A 220 14.82 -26.57 -3.54
C GLY A 220 13.62 -25.77 -3.04
N GLY A 221 13.15 -24.77 -3.79
CA GLY A 221 11.96 -23.99 -3.44
C GLY A 221 10.69 -24.40 -4.18
N ALA A 222 9.63 -23.60 -4.06
CA ALA A 222 8.32 -23.89 -4.66
C ALA A 222 8.15 -23.36 -6.10
N GLY A 223 9.07 -22.53 -6.58
CA GLY A 223 9.07 -22.04 -7.96
C GLY A 223 7.87 -21.17 -8.35
N LEU A 224 7.12 -20.61 -7.39
CA LEU A 224 5.92 -19.84 -7.66
C LEU A 224 6.23 -18.47 -8.30
N GLY A 225 5.36 -18.04 -9.20
CA GLY A 225 5.35 -16.69 -9.76
C GLY A 225 4.73 -15.65 -8.82
N LEU A 226 4.92 -14.37 -9.14
CA LEU A 226 4.39 -13.24 -8.38
C LEU A 226 2.86 -13.28 -8.27
N GLU A 227 2.15 -13.76 -9.29
CA GLU A 227 0.69 -13.94 -9.24
C GLU A 227 0.29 -14.89 -8.09
N GLN A 228 0.96 -16.05 -8.00
CA GLN A 228 0.66 -17.07 -7.00
C GLN A 228 1.11 -16.60 -5.60
N VAL A 229 2.26 -15.94 -5.48
CA VAL A 229 2.72 -15.42 -4.18
C VAL A 229 1.82 -14.28 -3.68
N ALA A 230 1.33 -13.40 -4.56
CA ALA A 230 0.35 -12.39 -4.20
C ALA A 230 -0.95 -13.01 -3.64
N ALA A 231 -1.39 -14.14 -4.21
CA ALA A 231 -2.52 -14.92 -3.68
C ALA A 231 -2.26 -15.41 -2.26
N GLU A 232 -1.08 -16.02 -2.04
CA GLU A 232 -0.68 -16.56 -0.75
C GLU A 232 -0.53 -15.47 0.31
N GLN A 233 0.04 -14.32 -0.05
CA GLN A 233 0.12 -13.15 0.82
C GLN A 233 -1.25 -12.59 1.18
N THR A 234 -2.17 -12.51 0.20
CA THR A 234 -3.55 -12.11 0.45
C THR A 234 -4.22 -13.03 1.47
N ARG A 235 -4.06 -14.36 1.30
CA ARG A 235 -4.63 -15.36 2.23
C ARG A 235 -4.04 -15.25 3.63
N LEU A 236 -2.72 -15.13 3.76
CA LEU A 236 -2.05 -14.93 5.05
C LEU A 236 -2.57 -13.67 5.76
N ALA A 237 -2.71 -12.57 5.01
CA ALA A 237 -3.18 -11.30 5.56
C ALA A 237 -4.66 -11.34 6.03
N THR A 238 -5.48 -12.27 5.52
CA THR A 238 -6.84 -12.48 6.08
C THR A 238 -6.83 -13.06 7.51
N ALA A 239 -5.69 -13.60 7.96
CA ALA A 239 -5.52 -14.19 9.28
C ALA A 239 -4.66 -13.29 10.19
N ALA A 240 -3.47 -12.93 9.72
CA ALA A 240 -2.47 -12.18 10.47
C ALA A 240 -1.82 -11.10 9.60
N PRO A 241 -2.43 -9.90 9.46
CA PRO A 241 -1.93 -8.83 8.60
C PRO A 241 -0.50 -8.40 8.91
N ALA A 242 -0.14 -8.29 10.20
CA ALA A 242 1.20 -7.88 10.63
C ALA A 242 2.26 -8.96 10.30
N THR A 243 1.93 -10.25 10.47
CA THR A 243 2.78 -11.38 10.03
C THR A 243 3.00 -11.32 8.52
N ALA A 244 1.92 -11.14 7.74
CA ALA A 244 2.00 -11.03 6.29
C ALA A 244 2.89 -9.84 5.86
N LEU A 245 2.64 -8.64 6.41
CA LEU A 245 3.42 -7.44 6.07
C LEU A 245 4.91 -7.58 6.41
N ALA A 246 5.25 -8.26 7.50
CA ALA A 246 6.64 -8.45 7.86
C ALA A 246 7.34 -9.44 6.92
N ILE A 247 6.74 -10.62 6.70
CA ILE A 247 7.25 -11.63 5.76
C ILE A 247 7.32 -11.08 4.33
N ASN A 248 6.45 -10.15 3.98
CA ASN A 248 6.49 -9.47 2.70
C ASN A 248 7.88 -8.89 2.40
N MET A 249 8.61 -8.36 3.37
CA MET A 249 9.96 -7.80 3.11
C MET A 249 10.97 -8.88 2.70
N HIS A 250 10.81 -10.10 3.20
CA HIS A 250 11.59 -11.24 2.74
C HIS A 250 11.19 -11.63 1.32
N LEU A 251 9.87 -11.73 1.07
CA LEU A 251 9.32 -12.07 -0.24
C LEU A 251 9.71 -11.05 -1.32
N VAL A 252 9.77 -9.76 -0.99
CA VAL A 252 10.22 -8.70 -1.91
C VAL A 252 11.62 -9.01 -2.43
N TRP A 253 12.60 -9.33 -1.58
CA TRP A 253 13.95 -9.64 -2.05
C TRP A 253 14.02 -10.92 -2.88
N THR A 254 13.33 -11.98 -2.46
CA THR A 254 13.31 -13.23 -3.24
C THR A 254 12.60 -13.07 -4.58
N GLY A 255 11.53 -12.28 -4.63
CA GLY A 255 10.80 -11.96 -5.85
C GLY A 255 11.59 -11.02 -6.77
N VAL A 256 12.34 -10.05 -6.21
CA VAL A 256 13.27 -9.21 -6.98
C VAL A 256 14.32 -10.08 -7.65
N ALA A 257 14.95 -11.00 -6.90
CA ALA A 257 15.95 -11.91 -7.44
C ALA A 257 15.39 -12.81 -8.54
N ARG A 258 14.15 -13.30 -8.38
CA ARG A 258 13.45 -14.07 -9.40
C ARG A 258 13.20 -13.25 -10.67
N VAL A 259 12.59 -12.06 -10.53
CA VAL A 259 12.24 -11.19 -11.66
C VAL A 259 13.49 -10.78 -12.46
N LEU A 260 14.61 -10.51 -11.79
CA LEU A 260 15.88 -10.25 -12.46
C LEU A 260 16.39 -11.47 -13.22
N ARG A 261 16.39 -12.65 -12.58
CA ARG A 261 16.85 -13.90 -13.18
C ARG A 261 16.04 -14.28 -14.42
N GLU A 262 14.72 -14.17 -14.38
CA GLU A 262 13.82 -14.42 -15.52
C GLU A 262 14.05 -13.44 -16.68
N ARG A 263 14.66 -12.29 -16.40
CA ARG A 263 15.07 -11.28 -17.39
C ARG A 263 16.55 -11.35 -17.76
N GLY A 264 17.23 -12.44 -17.40
CA GLY A 264 18.62 -12.72 -17.78
C GLY A 264 19.67 -12.08 -16.88
N ASP A 265 19.31 -11.65 -15.68
CA ASP A 265 20.22 -11.03 -14.70
C ASP A 265 20.37 -11.90 -13.44
N ASP A 266 21.50 -12.61 -13.37
CA ASP A 266 21.83 -13.52 -12.26
C ASP A 266 22.50 -12.84 -11.06
N SER A 267 22.60 -11.50 -11.03
CA SER A 267 23.34 -10.77 -9.98
C SER A 267 22.82 -11.03 -8.55
N LEU A 268 21.54 -11.39 -8.42
CA LEU A 268 20.90 -11.73 -7.14
C LEU A 268 20.58 -13.22 -6.98
N THR A 269 21.14 -14.12 -7.80
CA THR A 269 20.91 -15.57 -7.63
C THR A 269 21.33 -16.08 -6.25
N HIS A 270 22.30 -15.43 -5.60
CA HIS A 270 22.69 -15.73 -4.22
C HIS A 270 21.55 -15.49 -3.21
N VAL A 271 20.63 -14.55 -3.46
CA VAL A 271 19.45 -14.28 -2.60
C VAL A 271 18.53 -15.50 -2.58
N LEU A 272 18.30 -16.12 -3.74
CA LEU A 272 17.48 -17.33 -3.86
C LEU A 272 18.12 -18.53 -3.15
N ARG A 273 19.45 -18.67 -3.24
CA ARG A 273 20.20 -19.71 -2.52
C ARG A 273 20.18 -19.48 -1.01
N ASP A 274 20.48 -18.27 -0.55
CA ASP A 274 20.41 -17.90 0.87
C ASP A 274 18.99 -18.15 1.43
N ALA A 275 17.93 -17.83 0.67
CA ALA A 275 16.56 -18.11 1.08
C ALA A 275 16.23 -19.62 1.15
N ALA A 276 16.74 -20.41 0.20
CA ALA A 276 16.65 -21.88 0.25
C ALA A 276 17.36 -22.45 1.48
N ASP A 277 18.50 -21.86 1.87
CA ASP A 277 19.26 -22.21 3.07
C ASP A 277 18.59 -21.70 4.37
N GLY A 278 17.43 -21.06 4.28
CA GLY A 278 16.62 -20.63 5.41
C GLY A 278 16.95 -19.24 5.95
N HIS A 279 17.77 -18.45 5.25
CA HIS A 279 18.04 -17.07 5.63
C HIS A 279 16.82 -16.15 5.43
N VAL A 280 16.64 -15.23 6.37
CA VAL A 280 15.52 -14.28 6.38
C VAL A 280 16.02 -12.91 5.93
N PHE A 281 15.28 -12.29 5.00
CA PHE A 281 15.66 -11.05 4.36
C PHE A 281 14.84 -9.87 4.90
N ALA A 282 15.51 -8.76 5.19
CA ALA A 282 14.90 -7.48 5.51
C ALA A 282 15.26 -6.40 4.47
N PHE A 283 14.44 -5.36 4.40
CA PHE A 283 14.52 -4.30 3.40
C PHE A 283 14.91 -2.97 4.08
N GLY A 284 16.20 -2.63 4.07
CA GLY A 284 16.79 -1.49 4.76
C GLY A 284 16.92 -0.26 3.86
N ASN A 285 15.80 0.21 3.30
CA ASN A 285 15.83 1.29 2.30
C ASN A 285 15.37 2.65 2.84
N SER A 286 14.32 2.68 3.67
CA SER A 286 13.72 3.94 4.15
C SER A 286 14.65 4.71 5.10
N GLU A 287 14.66 6.03 4.95
CA GLU A 287 15.46 6.96 5.76
C GLU A 287 14.61 8.16 6.16
N ALA A 288 14.76 8.62 7.41
CA ALA A 288 14.02 9.79 7.88
C ALA A 288 14.42 11.04 7.07
N GLY A 289 13.44 11.68 6.43
CA GLY A 289 13.65 12.89 5.63
C GLY A 289 14.07 12.63 4.17
N ASN A 290 14.07 11.38 3.70
CA ASN A 290 14.33 11.04 2.30
C ASN A 290 13.03 10.64 1.59
N ASP A 291 12.43 11.57 0.85
CA ASP A 291 11.25 11.37 0.00
C ASP A 291 11.61 10.87 -1.42
N LEU A 292 12.90 10.80 -1.76
CA LEU A 292 13.40 10.27 -3.04
C LEU A 292 13.47 8.74 -3.06
N VAL A 293 13.37 8.10 -1.88
CA VAL A 293 13.35 6.64 -1.70
C VAL A 293 14.53 5.96 -2.43
N LEU A 294 14.29 5.27 -3.55
CA LEU A 294 15.34 4.52 -4.28
C LEU A 294 16.24 5.40 -5.14
N PHE A 295 15.92 6.69 -5.29
CA PHE A 295 16.58 7.59 -6.23
C PHE A 295 17.64 8.50 -5.59
N ASP A 296 17.74 8.54 -4.26
CA ASP A 296 18.88 9.12 -3.55
C ASP A 296 18.97 8.53 -2.13
N SER A 297 20.06 8.79 -1.41
CA SER A 297 20.27 8.30 -0.05
C SER A 297 21.01 9.30 0.83
N LEU A 298 20.51 9.43 2.06
CA LEU A 298 21.20 10.09 3.18
C LEU A 298 22.21 9.17 3.86
N THR A 299 22.10 7.85 3.68
CA THR A 299 23.12 6.89 4.12
C THR A 299 24.35 7.02 3.24
N ARG A 300 25.49 7.31 3.82
CA ARG A 300 26.77 7.37 3.11
C ARG A 300 27.36 5.97 2.96
N ALA A 301 27.92 5.68 1.80
CA ALA A 301 28.69 4.48 1.51
C ALA A 301 30.11 4.87 1.12
N GLU A 302 31.09 4.48 1.93
CA GLU A 302 32.51 4.82 1.73
C GLU A 302 33.24 3.61 1.13
N PRO A 303 33.71 3.68 -0.13
CA PRO A 303 34.44 2.58 -0.75
C PRO A 303 35.76 2.32 -0.04
N GLN A 304 36.14 1.05 0.05
CA GLN A 304 37.40 0.60 0.62
C GLN A 304 38.34 0.04 -0.47
N PRO A 305 39.66 -0.03 -0.23
CA PRO A 305 40.62 -0.51 -1.22
C PRO A 305 40.40 -1.94 -1.72
N ASP A 306 39.72 -2.79 -0.95
CA ASP A 306 39.42 -4.19 -1.28
C ASP A 306 38.08 -4.37 -2.01
N GLY A 307 37.40 -3.28 -2.36
CA GLY A 307 36.09 -3.27 -3.02
C GLY A 307 34.89 -3.39 -2.07
N SER A 308 35.12 -3.58 -0.77
CA SER A 308 34.07 -3.45 0.24
C SER A 308 33.61 -1.98 0.39
N HIS A 309 32.47 -1.77 1.04
CA HIS A 309 31.98 -0.43 1.36
C HIS A 309 31.59 -0.34 2.83
N ARG A 310 31.84 0.81 3.47
CA ARG A 310 31.37 1.10 4.82
C ARG A 310 30.15 2.01 4.79
N PHE A 311 29.06 1.54 5.38
CA PHE A 311 27.79 2.25 5.41
C PHE A 311 27.61 3.01 6.73
N THR A 312 27.31 4.31 6.64
CA THR A 312 27.00 5.16 7.79
C THR A 312 25.70 5.91 7.56
N GLY A 313 24.70 5.67 8.41
CA GLY A 313 23.36 6.22 8.25
C GLY A 313 22.36 5.61 9.21
N THR A 314 21.07 5.88 8.99
CA THR A 314 19.98 5.31 9.78
C THR A 314 18.85 4.87 8.88
N LYS A 315 18.57 3.58 8.88
CA LYS A 315 17.43 2.98 8.19
C LYS A 315 16.27 2.86 9.17
N ILE A 316 15.11 3.34 8.76
CA ILE A 316 13.87 3.26 9.53
C ILE A 316 12.96 2.19 8.95
N PHE A 317 11.98 1.73 9.74
CA PHE A 317 11.00 0.73 9.32
C PHE A 317 11.62 -0.62 8.88
N THR A 318 12.71 -1.06 9.51
CA THR A 318 13.34 -2.34 9.17
C THR A 318 12.54 -3.51 9.76
N SER A 319 11.48 -3.93 9.06
CA SER A 319 10.65 -5.10 9.44
C SER A 319 11.49 -6.37 9.56
N LEU A 320 11.01 -7.33 10.35
CA LEU A 320 11.74 -8.57 10.68
C LEU A 320 13.01 -8.32 11.51
N SER A 321 13.16 -7.15 12.16
CA SER A 321 14.36 -6.81 12.94
C SER A 321 14.84 -7.87 13.95
N PRO A 322 13.93 -8.57 14.66
CA PRO A 322 14.32 -9.68 15.55
C PRO A 322 14.86 -10.93 14.82
N ALA A 323 14.56 -11.10 13.53
CA ALA A 323 14.72 -12.38 12.83
C ALA A 323 15.60 -12.34 11.57
N TRP A 324 15.79 -11.17 10.94
CA TRP A 324 16.54 -11.12 9.68
C TRP A 324 18.01 -11.52 9.87
N THR A 325 18.53 -12.22 8.86
CA THR A 325 19.95 -12.60 8.72
C THR A 325 20.62 -11.99 7.50
N ARG A 326 19.83 -11.39 6.59
CA ARG A 326 20.28 -10.61 5.46
C ARG A 326 19.53 -9.29 5.43
N LEU A 327 20.23 -8.17 5.43
CA LEU A 327 19.63 -6.84 5.31
C LEU A 327 20.11 -6.21 4.01
N GLY A 328 19.22 -6.10 3.04
CA GLY A 328 19.51 -5.35 1.83
C GLY A 328 19.54 -3.86 2.15
N VAL A 329 20.65 -3.19 1.81
CA VAL A 329 20.86 -1.76 2.04
C VAL A 329 21.39 -1.10 0.77
N PHE A 330 21.19 0.21 0.70
CA PHE A 330 21.87 1.05 -0.27
C PHE A 330 22.27 2.37 0.37
N GLY A 331 23.25 3.03 -0.25
CA GLY A 331 23.83 4.27 0.23
C GLY A 331 24.50 5.02 -0.89
N ARG A 332 24.77 6.30 -0.64
CA ARG A 332 25.38 7.22 -1.56
C ARG A 332 26.91 7.22 -1.40
N ASP A 333 27.60 6.89 -2.48
CA ASP A 333 29.05 7.03 -2.63
C ASP A 333 29.36 8.30 -3.42
N ASP A 334 29.99 9.27 -2.74
CA ASP A 334 30.42 10.57 -3.29
C ASP A 334 31.95 10.63 -3.54
N SER A 335 32.65 9.50 -3.52
CA SER A 335 34.12 9.46 -3.69
C SER A 335 34.56 9.72 -5.13
N GLY A 336 33.69 9.46 -6.11
CA GLY A 336 33.93 9.64 -7.53
C GLY A 336 33.57 11.04 -8.05
N PRO A 337 33.88 11.34 -9.33
CA PRO A 337 33.49 12.60 -9.96
C PRO A 337 31.97 12.76 -10.09
N GLU A 338 31.25 11.63 -10.21
CA GLU A 338 29.79 11.56 -10.24
C GLU A 338 29.32 10.65 -9.10
N PRO A 339 28.42 11.12 -8.22
CA PRO A 339 27.85 10.33 -7.14
C PRO A 339 27.13 9.07 -7.62
N ARG A 340 27.21 8.00 -6.83
CA ARG A 340 26.60 6.70 -7.13
C ARG A 340 25.78 6.18 -5.97
N LEU A 341 24.70 5.48 -6.26
CA LEU A 341 23.97 4.67 -5.28
C LEU A 341 24.48 3.24 -5.35
N VAL A 342 25.11 2.78 -4.28
CA VAL A 342 25.67 1.42 -4.19
C VAL A 342 24.80 0.55 -3.29
N HIS A 343 24.55 -0.68 -3.74
CA HIS A 343 23.64 -1.62 -3.09
C HIS A 343 24.38 -2.88 -2.65
N GLY A 344 24.06 -3.35 -1.45
CA GLY A 344 24.65 -4.57 -0.90
C GLY A 344 23.81 -5.21 0.21
N PHE A 345 24.28 -6.35 0.73
CA PHE A 345 23.66 -7.05 1.84
C PHE A 345 24.57 -7.07 3.07
N ILE A 346 24.03 -6.68 4.22
CA ILE A 346 24.64 -6.89 5.53
C ILE A 346 24.18 -8.25 6.05
N ASP A 347 25.13 -9.07 6.49
CA ASP A 347 24.88 -10.41 7.00
C ASP A 347 24.89 -10.45 8.53
N ARG A 348 24.01 -11.26 9.11
CA ARG A 348 24.15 -11.81 10.47
C ARG A 348 24.32 -13.31 10.38
N GLU A 349 25.18 -13.86 11.23
CA GLU A 349 25.39 -15.32 11.32
C GLU A 349 24.11 -16.02 11.80
N THR A 350 23.46 -15.45 12.81
CA THR A 350 22.18 -15.94 13.36
C THR A 350 21.27 -14.76 13.70
N PRO A 351 19.95 -14.96 13.83
CA PRO A 351 19.03 -13.90 14.26
C PRO A 351 19.52 -13.17 15.51
N GLY A 352 19.67 -11.85 15.41
CA GLY A 352 20.13 -11.00 16.51
C GLY A 352 21.63 -11.06 16.82
N SER A 353 22.45 -11.81 16.07
CA SER A 353 23.90 -11.82 16.29
C SER A 353 24.50 -10.41 16.06
N PRO A 354 25.51 -10.00 16.85
CA PRO A 354 26.11 -8.68 16.71
C PRO A 354 26.84 -8.54 15.37
N VAL A 355 26.78 -7.33 14.81
CA VAL A 355 27.58 -6.92 13.65
C VAL A 355 28.26 -5.60 14.03
N ALA A 356 29.56 -5.47 13.80
CA ALA A 356 30.31 -4.28 14.16
C ALA A 356 29.71 -3.02 13.49
N GLY A 357 29.49 -1.96 14.28
CA GLY A 357 28.88 -0.72 13.80
C GLY A 357 27.35 -0.76 13.61
N LEU A 358 26.70 -1.92 13.73
CA LEU A 358 25.27 -2.06 13.56
C LEU A 358 24.54 -2.03 14.90
N ARG A 359 23.50 -1.21 15.01
CA ARG A 359 22.64 -1.12 16.20
C ARG A 359 21.18 -1.11 15.80
N VAL A 360 20.41 -2.04 16.33
CA VAL A 360 18.95 -2.08 16.18
C VAL A 360 18.31 -1.54 17.47
N HIS A 361 17.44 -0.56 17.32
CA HIS A 361 16.67 -0.01 18.42
C HIS A 361 15.46 -0.88 18.76
N ASP A 362 14.93 -0.77 19.97
CA ASP A 362 13.66 -1.40 20.36
C ASP A 362 12.58 -0.33 20.46
N ASP A 363 12.28 0.29 19.32
CA ASP A 363 11.50 1.53 19.21
C ASP A 363 10.21 1.38 18.38
N TRP A 364 9.80 0.14 18.10
CA TRP A 364 8.57 -0.13 17.35
C TRP A 364 7.33 -0.11 18.25
N ASP A 365 6.82 1.08 18.58
CA ASP A 365 5.54 1.26 19.28
C ASP A 365 4.54 2.03 18.41
N THR A 366 3.94 1.32 17.46
CA THR A 366 3.02 1.89 16.46
C THR A 366 1.55 1.56 16.73
N LEU A 367 0.65 2.31 16.10
CA LEU A 367 -0.80 2.13 16.27
C LEU A 367 -1.29 0.75 15.81
N GLY A 368 -0.78 0.26 14.69
CA GLY A 368 -1.09 -1.03 14.08
C GLY A 368 0.15 -1.67 13.47
N MET A 369 0.01 -2.85 12.88
CA MET A 369 1.11 -3.66 12.36
C MET A 369 2.19 -3.94 13.43
N ARG A 370 1.77 -4.06 14.70
CA ARG A 370 2.66 -4.12 15.86
C ARG A 370 3.63 -5.32 15.84
N ALA A 371 3.18 -6.45 15.28
CA ALA A 371 4.00 -7.65 15.19
C ALA A 371 5.13 -7.55 14.16
N THR A 372 5.13 -6.57 13.24
CA THR A 372 6.20 -6.46 12.23
C THR A 372 7.56 -6.17 12.82
N GLN A 373 7.57 -5.53 14.00
CA GLN A 373 8.78 -5.11 14.71
C GLN A 373 9.74 -4.37 13.78
N SER A 374 9.22 -3.35 13.09
CA SER A 374 9.92 -2.57 12.06
C SER A 374 10.84 -1.51 12.66
N ARG A 375 11.80 -1.99 13.44
CA ARG A 375 12.67 -1.17 14.29
C ARG A 375 13.65 -0.32 13.49
N THR A 376 14.14 0.74 14.11
CA THR A 376 15.23 1.56 13.56
C THR A 376 16.55 0.80 13.59
N THR A 377 17.28 0.82 12.47
CA THR A 377 18.61 0.25 12.32
C THR A 377 19.64 1.34 12.02
N VAL A 378 20.56 1.57 12.95
CA VAL A 378 21.67 2.51 12.80
C VAL A 378 22.90 1.78 12.27
N LEU A 379 23.52 2.37 11.26
CA LEU A 379 24.77 1.94 10.64
C LEU A 379 25.86 2.96 10.98
N ASP A 380 26.92 2.53 11.65
CA ASP A 380 28.08 3.34 12.00
C ASP A 380 29.34 2.67 11.44
N GLY A 381 29.66 2.98 10.19
CA GLY A 381 30.79 2.37 9.47
C GLY A 381 30.64 0.86 9.25
N VAL A 382 29.42 0.34 9.08
CA VAL A 382 29.17 -1.10 8.88
C VAL A 382 29.77 -1.54 7.55
N GLU A 383 30.71 -2.48 7.61
CA GLU A 383 31.40 -2.99 6.44
C GLU A 383 30.53 -4.04 5.70
N VAL A 384 30.32 -3.81 4.40
CA VAL A 384 29.71 -4.76 3.48
C VAL A 384 30.80 -5.25 2.53
N PRO A 385 31.16 -6.55 2.58
CA PRO A 385 32.21 -7.11 1.73
C PRO A 385 31.90 -6.94 0.24
N ALA A 386 32.95 -6.85 -0.59
CA ALA A 386 32.81 -6.72 -2.05
C ALA A 386 31.88 -7.80 -2.67
N ALA A 387 31.94 -9.04 -2.15
CA ALA A 387 31.12 -10.15 -2.60
C ALA A 387 29.61 -10.00 -2.28
N ARG A 388 29.25 -9.08 -1.37
CA ARG A 388 27.86 -8.75 -1.01
C ARG A 388 27.37 -7.46 -1.67
N MET A 389 28.23 -6.75 -2.39
CA MET A 389 27.85 -5.62 -3.24
C MET A 389 27.34 -6.13 -4.58
N PHE A 390 26.18 -5.68 -5.05
CA PHE A 390 25.55 -6.25 -6.26
C PHE A 390 25.17 -5.24 -7.35
N ARG A 391 25.00 -3.96 -7.00
CA ARG A 391 24.67 -2.89 -7.97
C ARG A 391 25.31 -1.55 -7.58
N SER A 392 25.62 -0.76 -8.60
CA SER A 392 26.00 0.66 -8.49
C SER A 392 25.26 1.43 -9.57
N LEU A 393 24.40 2.36 -9.17
CA LEU A 393 23.49 3.12 -10.04
C LEU A 393 23.82 4.62 -10.01
N PRO A 394 23.48 5.38 -11.06
CA PRO A 394 23.48 6.85 -10.95
C PRO A 394 22.45 7.31 -9.91
N VAL A 395 22.69 8.47 -9.30
CA VAL A 395 21.68 9.17 -8.50
C VAL A 395 20.56 9.66 -9.40
N GLY A 396 19.32 9.55 -8.93
CA GLY A 396 18.10 9.92 -9.66
C GLY A 396 17.39 8.73 -10.31
N PRO A 397 16.34 9.00 -11.12
CA PRO A 397 15.61 7.97 -11.85
C PRO A 397 16.55 7.12 -12.72
N SER A 398 16.36 5.81 -12.69
CA SER A 398 17.17 4.85 -13.43
C SER A 398 16.30 3.83 -14.16
N ALA A 399 16.71 3.47 -15.37
CA ALA A 399 16.10 2.40 -16.16
C ALA A 399 16.69 1.01 -15.83
N ASP A 400 17.53 0.91 -14.80
CA ASP A 400 18.11 -0.37 -14.37
C ASP A 400 17.01 -1.37 -13.99
N PRO A 401 17.09 -2.64 -14.43
CA PRO A 401 16.10 -3.67 -14.12
C PRO A 401 15.83 -3.87 -12.62
N LEU A 402 16.79 -3.57 -11.73
CA LEU A 402 16.61 -3.63 -10.29
C LEU A 402 15.46 -2.72 -9.84
N VAL A 403 15.36 -1.51 -10.40
CA VAL A 403 14.33 -0.54 -10.03
C VAL A 403 12.95 -1.13 -10.35
N PHE A 404 12.77 -1.63 -11.57
CA PHE A 404 11.52 -2.29 -11.97
C PHE A 404 11.20 -3.50 -11.06
N ALA A 405 12.18 -4.38 -10.82
CA ALA A 405 11.98 -5.57 -10.01
C ALA A 405 11.55 -5.23 -8.57
N ILE A 406 12.13 -4.19 -7.97
CA ILE A 406 11.75 -3.71 -6.63
C ILE A 406 10.32 -3.16 -6.66
N PHE A 407 9.98 -2.25 -7.57
CA PHE A 407 8.63 -1.69 -7.66
C PHE A 407 7.58 -2.77 -7.92
N ALA A 408 7.84 -3.72 -8.83
CA ALA A 408 6.90 -4.78 -9.17
C ALA A 408 6.56 -5.64 -7.94
N ASN A 409 7.57 -6.09 -7.20
CA ASN A 409 7.36 -6.94 -6.03
C ASN A 409 6.81 -6.15 -4.84
N PHE A 410 7.37 -4.97 -4.55
CA PHE A 410 6.96 -4.17 -3.40
C PHE A 410 5.50 -3.73 -3.52
N GLU A 411 5.12 -3.09 -4.63
CA GLU A 411 3.77 -2.53 -4.80
C GLU A 411 2.69 -3.62 -4.81
N LEU A 412 2.91 -4.72 -5.55
CA LEU A 412 1.91 -5.78 -5.69
C LEU A 412 1.77 -6.63 -4.44
N LEU A 413 2.86 -6.94 -3.74
CA LEU A 413 2.77 -7.71 -2.50
C LEU A 413 2.25 -6.85 -1.33
N ILE A 414 2.55 -5.55 -1.29
CA ILE A 414 1.87 -4.62 -0.37
C ILE A 414 0.37 -4.60 -0.67
N ALA A 415 -0.04 -4.43 -1.93
CA ALA A 415 -1.45 -4.48 -2.32
C ALA A 415 -2.13 -5.78 -1.84
N SER A 416 -1.44 -6.91 -1.94
CA SER A 416 -1.92 -8.22 -1.49
C SER A 416 -2.26 -8.25 0.01
N VAL A 417 -1.41 -7.65 0.85
CA VAL A 417 -1.67 -7.55 2.31
C VAL A 417 -2.96 -6.76 2.58
N TYR A 418 -3.12 -5.60 1.95
CA TYR A 418 -4.28 -4.74 2.18
C TYR A 418 -5.56 -5.29 1.54
N LEU A 419 -5.46 -6.06 0.46
CA LEU A 419 -6.56 -6.85 -0.07
C LEU A 419 -7.04 -7.89 0.96
N GLY A 420 -6.12 -8.61 1.61
CA GLY A 420 -6.46 -9.58 2.66
C GLY A 420 -7.15 -8.94 3.87
N ILE A 421 -6.69 -7.75 4.30
CA ILE A 421 -7.36 -6.97 5.35
C ILE A 421 -8.79 -6.61 4.94
N ALA A 422 -8.98 -6.11 3.71
CA ALA A 422 -10.30 -5.75 3.19
C ALA A 422 -11.26 -6.96 3.12
N GLN A 423 -10.78 -8.10 2.64
CA GLN A 423 -11.54 -9.36 2.59
C GLN A 423 -11.97 -9.81 4.00
N ARG A 424 -11.06 -9.76 4.97
CA ARG A 424 -11.37 -10.16 6.35
C ARG A 424 -12.37 -9.20 7.00
N ALA A 425 -12.20 -7.90 6.81
CA ALA A 425 -13.11 -6.89 7.37
C ALA A 425 -14.54 -7.05 6.83
N LEU A 426 -14.71 -7.28 5.52
CA LEU A 426 -16.02 -7.55 4.93
C LEU A 426 -16.64 -8.84 5.50
N THR A 427 -15.85 -9.89 5.66
CA THR A 427 -16.30 -11.16 6.26
C THR A 427 -16.84 -10.94 7.67
N LEU A 428 -16.09 -10.22 8.52
CA LEU A 428 -16.49 -9.88 9.88
C LEU A 428 -17.78 -9.03 9.92
N ALA A 429 -17.95 -8.11 8.97
CA ALA A 429 -19.17 -7.30 8.88
C ALA A 429 -20.40 -8.14 8.52
N VAL A 430 -20.28 -9.04 7.55
CA VAL A 430 -21.36 -9.97 7.16
C VAL A 430 -21.74 -10.88 8.32
N GLU A 431 -20.74 -11.44 9.00
CA GLU A 431 -20.93 -12.24 10.20
C GLU A 431 -21.65 -11.47 11.32
N ALA A 432 -21.20 -10.23 11.61
CA ALA A 432 -21.80 -9.38 12.62
C ALA A 432 -23.27 -9.06 12.28
N ALA A 433 -23.58 -8.78 11.01
CA ALA A 433 -24.95 -8.51 10.57
C ALA A 433 -25.87 -9.72 10.73
N ARG A 434 -25.36 -10.95 10.49
CA ARG A 434 -26.12 -12.20 10.67
C ARG A 434 -26.37 -12.52 12.15
N ARG A 435 -25.40 -12.25 13.03
CA ARG A 435 -25.51 -12.57 14.47
C ARG A 435 -26.32 -11.55 15.27
N ARG A 436 -26.21 -10.26 14.95
CA ARG A 436 -26.85 -9.18 15.72
C ARG A 436 -28.30 -9.00 15.33
N THR A 437 -29.16 -8.66 16.29
CA THR A 437 -30.60 -8.46 16.08
C THR A 437 -31.03 -7.03 16.36
N SER A 438 -32.19 -6.62 15.84
CA SER A 438 -32.74 -5.27 16.01
C SER A 438 -34.10 -5.31 16.69
N LEU A 439 -34.23 -4.62 17.84
CA LEU A 439 -35.51 -4.44 18.53
C LEU A 439 -36.52 -3.70 17.63
N LYS A 440 -36.07 -2.67 16.90
CA LYS A 440 -36.90 -1.93 15.94
C LYS A 440 -37.49 -2.86 14.86
N ALA A 441 -36.77 -3.93 14.51
CA ALA A 441 -37.20 -4.92 13.52
C ALA A 441 -37.89 -6.15 14.14
N GLY A 442 -38.28 -6.10 15.43
CA GLY A 442 -38.94 -7.21 16.10
C GLY A 442 -38.02 -8.37 16.45
N GLY A 443 -36.74 -8.09 16.72
CA GLY A 443 -35.74 -9.12 17.06
C GLY A 443 -35.12 -9.82 15.84
N ARG A 444 -35.45 -9.40 14.61
CA ARG A 444 -34.85 -9.96 13.39
C ARG A 444 -33.37 -9.60 13.25
N PRO A 445 -32.56 -10.43 12.55
CA PRO A 445 -31.16 -10.14 12.29
C PRO A 445 -30.93 -8.83 11.54
N LEU A 446 -29.81 -8.16 11.81
CA LEU A 446 -29.39 -6.95 11.10
C LEU A 446 -29.05 -7.21 9.63
N SER A 447 -28.86 -8.47 9.22
CA SER A 447 -28.73 -8.84 7.81
C SER A 447 -30.02 -8.61 6.99
N GLU A 448 -31.16 -8.37 7.66
CA GLU A 448 -32.42 -7.93 7.04
C GLU A 448 -32.62 -6.41 7.07
N ASP A 449 -31.77 -5.67 7.79
CA ASP A 449 -31.87 -4.21 7.87
C ASP A 449 -31.37 -3.57 6.56
N PRO A 450 -32.18 -2.75 5.86
CA PRO A 450 -31.81 -2.20 4.57
C PRO A 450 -30.58 -1.28 4.62
N ASP A 451 -30.38 -0.56 5.73
CA ASP A 451 -29.26 0.37 5.88
C ASP A 451 -27.94 -0.38 6.14
N ILE A 452 -27.99 -1.52 6.84
CA ILE A 452 -26.84 -2.40 7.03
C ILE A 452 -26.49 -3.13 5.75
N ARG A 453 -27.50 -3.64 5.02
CA ARG A 453 -27.31 -4.31 3.73
C ARG A 453 -26.66 -3.37 2.71
N TRP A 454 -27.10 -2.13 2.63
CA TRP A 454 -26.50 -1.13 1.74
C TRP A 454 -25.01 -0.90 2.04
N ARG A 455 -24.65 -0.70 3.32
CA ARG A 455 -23.24 -0.53 3.72
C ARG A 455 -22.36 -1.73 3.37
N ILE A 456 -22.85 -2.94 3.62
CA ILE A 456 -22.13 -4.17 3.27
C ILE A 456 -22.00 -4.30 1.75
N ALA A 457 -23.05 -3.96 1.00
CA ALA A 457 -23.03 -4.00 -0.46
C ALA A 457 -22.01 -3.02 -1.04
N ASP A 458 -21.95 -1.78 -0.55
CA ASP A 458 -20.97 -0.79 -1.00
C ASP A 458 -19.53 -1.27 -0.76
N ALA A 459 -19.26 -1.83 0.43
CA ALA A 459 -17.96 -2.40 0.75
C ALA A 459 -17.61 -3.60 -0.16
N ALA A 460 -18.59 -4.46 -0.45
CA ALA A 460 -18.40 -5.60 -1.35
C ALA A 460 -18.14 -5.17 -2.81
N ILE A 461 -18.81 -4.13 -3.31
CA ILE A 461 -18.59 -3.56 -4.64
C ILE A 461 -17.17 -2.96 -4.74
N LEU A 462 -16.71 -2.27 -3.70
CA LEU A 462 -15.33 -1.78 -3.66
C LEU A 462 -14.31 -2.92 -3.71
N LEU A 463 -14.55 -3.99 -2.94
CA LEU A 463 -13.67 -5.15 -2.87
C LEU A 463 -13.56 -5.89 -4.21
N ASP A 464 -14.68 -6.07 -4.92
CA ASP A 464 -14.77 -6.74 -6.22
C ASP A 464 -13.80 -6.14 -7.26
N GLY A 465 -13.59 -4.82 -7.21
CA GLY A 465 -12.69 -4.11 -8.12
C GLY A 465 -11.20 -4.22 -7.82
N LEU A 466 -10.77 -4.93 -6.76
CA LEU A 466 -9.37 -4.92 -6.30
C LEU A 466 -8.56 -6.13 -6.79
N GLU A 467 -9.14 -7.32 -6.80
CA GLU A 467 -8.41 -8.56 -7.06
C GLU A 467 -7.95 -8.67 -8.53
N ALA A 468 -8.82 -8.33 -9.48
CA ALA A 468 -8.51 -8.50 -10.90
C ALA A 468 -7.32 -7.63 -11.38
N PRO A 469 -7.23 -6.32 -11.02
CA PRO A 469 -6.04 -5.51 -11.35
C PRO A 469 -4.74 -6.03 -10.73
N LEU A 470 -4.78 -6.48 -9.47
CA LEU A 470 -3.61 -7.05 -8.79
C LEU A 470 -3.12 -8.31 -9.49
N ARG A 471 -4.03 -9.27 -9.70
CA ARG A 471 -3.72 -10.52 -10.39
C ARG A 471 -3.20 -10.28 -11.80
N SER A 472 -3.84 -9.40 -12.57
CA SER A 472 -3.40 -9.08 -13.93
C SER A 472 -2.02 -8.43 -13.96
N ALA A 473 -1.72 -7.49 -13.06
CA ALA A 473 -0.40 -6.87 -13.01
C ALA A 473 0.70 -7.89 -12.65
N ALA A 474 0.42 -8.78 -11.70
CA ALA A 474 1.35 -9.84 -11.30
C ALA A 474 1.57 -10.88 -12.42
N ALA A 475 0.50 -11.33 -13.07
CA ALA A 475 0.57 -12.26 -14.20
C ALA A 475 1.36 -11.67 -15.39
N ASP A 476 1.24 -10.37 -15.63
CA ASP A 476 2.02 -9.69 -16.67
C ASP A 476 3.51 -9.58 -16.31
N VAL A 477 3.86 -9.48 -15.02
CA VAL A 477 5.27 -9.53 -14.58
C VAL A 477 5.84 -10.92 -14.86
N ASP A 478 5.13 -11.96 -14.43
CA ASP A 478 5.51 -13.37 -14.61
C ASP A 478 5.56 -13.76 -16.10
N GLY A 479 4.62 -13.25 -16.90
CA GLY A 479 4.53 -13.48 -18.34
C GLY A 479 5.49 -12.64 -19.18
N LEU A 480 6.39 -11.87 -18.54
CA LEU A 480 7.36 -10.98 -19.20
C LEU A 480 6.72 -10.01 -20.20
N VAL A 481 5.50 -9.54 -19.91
CA VAL A 481 4.77 -8.61 -20.78
C VAL A 481 5.51 -7.28 -20.82
N ASP A 482 5.66 -6.71 -22.02
CA ASP A 482 6.19 -5.36 -22.17
C ASP A 482 5.06 -4.33 -22.09
N ARG A 483 4.97 -3.62 -20.95
CA ARG A 483 4.10 -2.46 -20.78
C ARG A 483 4.87 -1.13 -20.96
N GLY A 484 6.16 -1.16 -21.28
CA GLY A 484 7.02 0.01 -21.40
C GLY A 484 6.87 0.98 -20.21
N ALA A 485 6.76 2.27 -20.52
CA ALA A 485 6.57 3.32 -19.51
C ALA A 485 5.27 3.19 -18.69
N ARG A 486 4.31 2.35 -19.10
CA ARG A 486 3.05 2.12 -18.36
C ARG A 486 3.22 1.22 -17.15
N TRP A 487 4.38 0.58 -16.97
CA TRP A 487 4.67 -0.25 -15.81
C TRP A 487 4.51 0.50 -14.49
N PHE A 488 5.22 1.62 -14.30
CA PHE A 488 5.19 2.36 -13.03
C PHE A 488 3.80 2.88 -12.64
N PRO A 489 3.02 3.55 -13.53
CA PRO A 489 1.64 3.93 -13.19
C PRO A 489 0.73 2.74 -12.91
N SER A 490 0.96 1.59 -13.57
CA SER A 490 0.17 0.39 -13.32
C SER A 490 0.44 -0.19 -11.93
N LEU A 491 1.70 -0.33 -11.54
CA LEU A 491 2.09 -0.93 -10.26
C LEU A 491 1.63 -0.06 -9.09
N VAL A 492 1.99 1.22 -9.12
CA VAL A 492 1.61 2.19 -8.09
C VAL A 492 0.09 2.38 -8.04
N GLY A 493 -0.57 2.36 -9.21
CA GLY A 493 -2.03 2.47 -9.30
C GLY A 493 -2.78 1.28 -8.67
N VAL A 494 -2.25 0.06 -8.79
CA VAL A 494 -2.81 -1.13 -8.11
C VAL A 494 -2.69 -0.96 -6.60
N LYS A 495 -1.50 -0.62 -6.10
CA LYS A 495 -1.26 -0.46 -4.67
C LYS A 495 -2.13 0.63 -4.07
N ILE A 496 -2.11 1.84 -4.63
CA ILE A 496 -2.84 2.98 -4.04
C ILE A 496 -4.36 2.75 -4.06
N ARG A 497 -4.89 2.18 -5.15
CA ARG A 497 -6.32 1.83 -5.23
C ARG A 497 -6.70 0.82 -4.14
N THR A 498 -5.83 -0.16 -3.89
CA THR A 498 -6.09 -1.22 -2.94
C THR A 498 -6.01 -0.72 -1.50
N THR A 499 -4.99 0.06 -1.14
CA THR A 499 -4.86 0.63 0.22
C THR A 499 -6.00 1.58 0.55
N GLU A 500 -6.37 2.48 -0.38
CA GLU A 500 -7.47 3.43 -0.20
C GLU A 500 -8.84 2.73 -0.12
N ALA A 501 -9.08 1.73 -0.96
CA ALA A 501 -10.31 0.95 -0.90
C ALA A 501 -10.39 0.12 0.39
N ALA A 502 -9.28 -0.49 0.82
CA ALA A 502 -9.22 -1.26 2.07
C ALA A 502 -9.60 -0.39 3.28
N LEU A 503 -9.09 0.85 3.36
CA LEU A 503 -9.48 1.79 4.42
C LEU A 503 -10.99 2.00 4.46
N ARG A 504 -11.61 2.34 3.31
CA ARG A 504 -13.07 2.55 3.22
C ARG A 504 -13.90 1.31 3.54
N ILE A 505 -13.42 0.13 3.14
CA ILE A 505 -14.06 -1.15 3.42
C ILE A 505 -14.02 -1.43 4.93
N VAL A 506 -12.87 -1.26 5.58
CA VAL A 506 -12.73 -1.47 7.02
C VAL A 506 -13.58 -0.48 7.81
N GLU A 507 -13.62 0.80 7.42
CA GLU A 507 -14.52 1.79 8.03
C GLU A 507 -15.99 1.39 7.92
N SER A 508 -16.40 0.91 6.75
CA SER A 508 -17.76 0.43 6.50
C SER A 508 -18.07 -0.81 7.35
N ALA A 509 -17.11 -1.72 7.49
CA ALA A 509 -17.24 -2.92 8.31
C ALA A 509 -17.40 -2.60 9.80
N VAL A 510 -16.61 -1.65 10.33
CA VAL A 510 -16.74 -1.16 11.71
C VAL A 510 -18.12 -0.56 11.94
N ARG A 511 -18.60 0.30 11.04
CA ARG A 511 -19.93 0.94 11.15
C ARG A 511 -21.07 -0.07 11.09
N ALA A 512 -20.99 -1.06 10.20
CA ALA A 512 -21.99 -2.13 10.09
C ALA A 512 -22.01 -3.04 11.34
N SER A 513 -20.85 -3.24 11.97
CA SER A 513 -20.69 -4.13 13.13
C SER A 513 -21.07 -3.50 14.48
N GLY A 514 -21.25 -2.18 14.52
CA GLY A 514 -21.73 -1.44 15.70
C GLY A 514 -20.68 -1.27 16.80
N GLY A 515 -21.11 -0.74 17.95
CA GLY A 515 -20.20 -0.27 19.01
C GLY A 515 -19.27 -1.32 19.60
N SER A 516 -19.61 -2.62 19.55
CA SER A 516 -18.71 -3.69 19.99
C SER A 516 -17.39 -3.74 19.21
N ALA A 517 -17.39 -3.25 17.96
CA ALA A 517 -16.17 -3.16 17.15
C ALA A 517 -15.13 -2.19 17.72
N TYR A 518 -15.51 -1.31 18.67
CA TYR A 518 -14.61 -0.37 19.33
C TYR A 518 -13.78 -0.99 20.47
N SER A 519 -14.10 -2.22 20.90
CA SER A 519 -13.30 -2.94 21.91
C SER A 519 -11.92 -3.28 21.36
N ARG A 520 -10.86 -3.13 22.17
CA ARG A 520 -9.49 -3.56 21.81
C ARG A 520 -9.39 -5.05 21.49
N ARG A 521 -10.29 -5.87 22.05
CA ARG A 521 -10.37 -7.32 21.77
C ARG A 521 -11.05 -7.64 20.43
N SER A 522 -11.69 -6.65 19.80
CA SER A 522 -12.33 -6.83 18.50
C SER A 522 -11.28 -6.93 17.41
N GLU A 523 -11.35 -7.98 16.60
CA GLU A 523 -10.53 -8.12 15.39
C GLU A 523 -10.72 -6.93 14.43
N LEU A 524 -11.95 -6.40 14.29
CA LEU A 524 -12.19 -5.21 13.46
C LEU A 524 -11.46 -3.97 14.00
N SER A 525 -11.29 -3.84 15.32
CA SER A 525 -10.52 -2.72 15.89
C SER A 525 -9.04 -2.82 15.54
N ARG A 526 -8.51 -4.04 15.49
CA ARG A 526 -7.13 -4.34 15.08
C ARG A 526 -6.97 -4.06 13.58
N LEU A 527 -7.84 -4.61 12.73
CA LEU A 527 -7.82 -4.34 11.29
C LEU A 527 -7.95 -2.84 10.97
N TYR A 528 -8.75 -2.10 11.73
CA TYR A 528 -8.88 -0.65 11.57
C TYR A 528 -7.60 0.12 11.91
N ARG A 529 -6.78 -0.38 12.84
CA ARG A 529 -5.46 0.19 13.12
C ARG A 529 -4.41 -0.25 12.10
N ASP A 530 -4.43 -1.53 11.72
CA ASP A 530 -3.50 -2.12 10.77
C ASP A 530 -3.65 -1.49 9.37
N VAL A 531 -4.88 -1.27 8.90
CA VAL A 531 -5.13 -0.73 7.56
C VAL A 531 -4.54 0.68 7.35
N LEU A 532 -4.36 1.46 8.43
CA LEU A 532 -3.81 2.81 8.37
C LEU A 532 -2.34 2.83 7.94
N ALA A 533 -1.60 1.75 8.16
CA ALA A 533 -0.21 1.66 7.69
C ALA A 533 -0.13 1.75 6.15
N GLY A 534 -1.20 1.41 5.43
CA GLY A 534 -1.28 1.44 3.96
C GLY A 534 -1.06 2.82 3.37
N LEU A 535 -1.35 3.86 4.14
CA LEU A 535 -1.21 5.27 3.76
C LEU A 535 0.25 5.71 3.63
N PHE A 536 1.18 5.00 4.29
CA PHE A 536 2.57 5.44 4.44
C PHE A 536 3.58 4.59 3.66
N HIS A 537 3.16 3.45 3.09
CA HIS A 537 4.06 2.66 2.25
C HIS A 537 4.38 3.42 0.96
N PRO A 538 5.66 3.48 0.52
CA PRO A 538 5.99 3.97 -0.81
C PRO A 538 5.39 3.08 -1.92
N SER A 539 5.02 3.61 -3.08
CA SER A 539 4.76 5.03 -3.34
C SER A 539 3.61 5.55 -2.47
N ASP A 540 3.86 6.63 -1.73
CA ASP A 540 2.81 7.36 -1.01
C ASP A 540 1.87 8.08 -2.01
N ASP A 541 0.84 8.74 -1.49
CA ASP A 541 -0.20 9.32 -2.34
C ASP A 541 0.36 10.42 -3.26
N GLU A 542 1.25 11.27 -2.75
CA GLU A 542 1.93 12.31 -3.51
C GLU A 542 2.81 11.73 -4.64
N SER A 543 3.63 10.71 -4.33
CA SER A 543 4.46 10.00 -5.32
C SER A 543 3.61 9.31 -6.38
N ALA A 544 2.51 8.68 -5.98
CA ALA A 544 1.57 8.02 -6.88
C ALA A 544 0.92 9.01 -7.84
N HIS A 545 0.39 10.12 -7.34
CA HIS A 545 -0.21 11.15 -8.16
C HIS A 545 0.81 11.80 -9.12
N SER A 546 2.03 12.03 -8.66
CA SER A 546 3.13 12.51 -9.52
C SER A 546 3.42 11.53 -10.66
N THR A 547 3.48 10.23 -10.36
CA THR A 547 3.69 9.16 -11.36
C THR A 547 2.59 9.17 -12.42
N PHE A 548 1.32 9.27 -12.01
CA PHE A 548 0.19 9.36 -12.94
C PHE A 548 0.20 10.67 -13.74
N ALA A 549 0.45 11.80 -13.08
CA ALA A 549 0.50 13.10 -13.75
C ALA A 549 1.57 13.09 -14.84
N ASN A 550 2.78 12.60 -14.55
CA ASN A 550 3.85 12.50 -15.54
C ASN A 550 3.48 11.57 -16.71
N ALA A 551 2.80 10.45 -16.44
CA ALA A 551 2.40 9.52 -17.48
C ALA A 551 1.33 10.08 -18.44
N TRP A 552 0.47 10.98 -17.96
CA TRP A 552 -0.63 11.55 -18.75
C TRP A 552 -0.33 12.93 -19.33
N LEU A 553 0.47 13.74 -18.62
CA LEU A 553 0.71 15.15 -18.93
C LEU A 553 2.17 15.43 -19.31
N GLY A 554 3.07 14.45 -19.15
CA GLY A 554 4.51 14.64 -19.28
C GLY A 554 5.16 15.22 -18.01
N PRO A 555 6.50 15.23 -17.93
CA PRO A 555 7.22 15.77 -16.79
C PRO A 555 7.03 17.29 -16.70
N LEU A 556 7.11 17.83 -15.48
CA LEU A 556 7.16 19.28 -15.30
C LEU A 556 8.42 19.86 -15.98
N PRO A 557 8.33 21.06 -16.57
CA PRO A 557 9.51 21.76 -17.04
C PRO A 557 10.47 22.04 -15.86
N PRO A 558 11.79 22.13 -16.12
CA PRO A 558 12.74 22.55 -15.09
C PRO A 558 12.28 23.87 -14.47
N ARG A 559 12.36 23.98 -13.15
CA ARG A 559 12.15 25.28 -12.48
C ARG A 559 13.42 26.12 -12.67
N ASP A 560 13.24 27.33 -13.21
CA ASP A 560 14.29 28.35 -13.35
C ASP A 560 14.84 28.83 -12.00
#